data_AF-T1BNX8-F1
#
_entry.id   AF-T1BNX8-F1
#
_cell.length_a   1.000
_cell.length_b   1.000
_cell.length_c   1.000
_cell.angle_alpha   90.00
_cell.angle_beta   90.00
_cell.angle_gamma   90.00
#
_symmetry.space_group_name_H-M   'P 1'
#
loop_
_entity.id
_entity.type
_entity.pdbx_description
1 polymer ?
#
loop_
_entity_poly.entity_id
_entity_poly.type
_entity_poly.pdbx_seq_one_letter_code
_entity_poly.pdbx_strand_id
1 'polypeptide(L)' 'YTSLAFGKRCREMGVMPSVGSVGDAYDNAMAESFFATLECELLARRCFHTQWEAKLALFEWLEGWYNPHR' A
#
# COMPACT_ATOMS: atom_id res chain seq x y z
N TYR A 1 -10.95 -2.92 -8.50
CA TYR A 1 -11.94 -2.05 -7.84
C TYR A 1 -13.35 -2.10 -8.44
N THR A 2 -13.58 -2.78 -9.57
CA THR A 2 -14.86 -2.73 -10.31
C THR A 2 -15.74 -3.98 -10.12
N SER A 3 -15.38 -4.91 -9.24
CA SER A 3 -16.19 -6.12 -9.01
C SER A 3 -17.47 -5.81 -8.23
N LEU A 4 -18.55 -6.53 -8.55
CA LEU A 4 -19.84 -6.39 -7.86
C LEU A 4 -19.73 -6.67 -6.36
N ALA A 5 -18.93 -7.68 -5.98
CA ALA A 5 -18.67 -8.01 -4.59
C ALA A 5 -17.99 -6.87 -3.83
N PHE A 6 -17.01 -6.19 -4.45
CA PHE A 6 -16.34 -5.05 -3.85
C PHE A 6 -17.29 -3.86 -3.67
N GLY A 7 -18.07 -3.52 -4.71
CA GLY A 7 -19.06 -2.43 -4.63
C GLY A 7 -20.14 -2.68 -3.58
N LYS A 8 -20.62 -3.92 -3.43
CA LYS A 8 -21.57 -4.31 -2.38
C LYS A 8 -20.95 -4.08 -0.99
N ARG A 9 -19.70 -4.51 -0.79
CA ARG A 9 -19.00 -4.33 0.49
C ARG A 9 -18.76 -2.86 0.82
N CYS A 10 -18.39 -2.04 -0.16
CA CYS A 10 -18.26 -0.59 0.03
C CYS A 10 -19.58 0.03 0.50
N ARG A 11 -20.70 -0.35 -0.12
CA ARG A 11 -22.04 0.13 0.27
C ARG A 11 -22.42 -0.30 1.68
N GLU A 12 -22.17 -1.56 2.05
CA GLU A 12 -22.41 -2.08 3.41
C GLU A 12 -21.62 -1.30 4.48
N MET A 13 -20.41 -0.86 4.15
CA MET A 13 -19.52 -0.13 5.05
C MET A 13 -19.70 1.41 4.97
N GLY A 14 -20.63 1.91 4.16
CA GLY A 14 -20.85 3.35 3.96
C GLY A 14 -19.69 4.06 3.24
N VAL A 15 -18.83 3.32 2.54
CA VAL A 15 -17.67 3.85 1.83
C VAL A 15 -18.03 4.10 0.37
N MET A 16 -17.74 5.30 -0.13
CA MET A 16 -17.88 5.61 -1.55
C MET A 16 -16.59 5.17 -2.29
N PRO A 17 -16.66 4.18 -3.20
CA PRO A 17 -15.49 3.79 -3.97
C PRO A 17 -15.16 4.89 -4.99
N SER A 18 -13.93 5.38 -4.96
CA SER A 18 -13.35 6.20 -6.03
C SER A 18 -12.27 5.38 -6.73
N VAL A 19 -12.31 5.33 -8.06
CA VAL A 19 -11.33 4.62 -8.88
C VAL A 19 -10.44 5.55 -9.70
N GLY A 20 -10.54 6.86 -9.42
CA GLY A 20 -9.84 7.90 -10.16
C GLY A 20 -10.41 8.16 -11.55
N SER A 21 -9.85 9.17 -12.21
CA SER A 21 -10.14 9.49 -13.62
C SER A 21 -9.29 8.63 -14.54
N VAL A 22 -9.79 8.31 -15.75
CA VAL A 22 -8.95 7.61 -16.74
C VAL A 22 -7.80 8.51 -17.19
N GLY A 23 -6.56 8.04 -17.04
CA GLY A 23 -5.36 8.77 -17.45
C GLY A 23 -4.88 9.81 -16.43
N ASP A 24 -5.40 9.82 -15.21
CA ASP A 24 -4.94 10.68 -14.13
C ASP A 24 -3.96 9.93 -13.22
N ALA A 25 -2.68 10.30 -13.30
CA ALA A 25 -1.61 9.72 -12.48
C ALA A 25 -1.65 10.24 -11.03
N TYR A 26 -2.27 11.39 -10.77
CA TYR A 26 -2.29 11.99 -9.42
C TYR A 26 -3.12 11.16 -8.44
N ASP A 27 -4.16 10.48 -8.93
CA ASP A 27 -5.01 9.61 -8.10
C ASP A 27 -4.22 8.47 -7.45
N ASN A 28 -3.18 7.96 -8.13
CA ASN A 28 -2.33 6.88 -7.63
C ASN A 28 -0.95 7.34 -7.16
N ALA A 29 -0.55 8.59 -7.44
CA ALA A 29 0.80 9.11 -7.17
C ALA A 29 1.24 8.95 -5.70
N MET A 30 0.32 9.11 -4.74
CA MET A 30 0.63 8.91 -3.32
C MET A 30 0.98 7.45 -3.00
N ALA A 31 0.20 6.49 -3.54
CA ALA A 31 0.49 5.07 -3.37
C ALA A 31 1.78 4.68 -4.10
N GLU A 32 2.01 5.19 -5.30
CA GLU A 32 3.25 4.95 -6.05
C GLU A 32 4.47 5.50 -5.32
N SER A 33 4.40 6.70 -4.76
CA SER A 33 5.48 7.27 -3.96
C SER A 33 5.78 6.44 -2.72
N PHE A 34 4.76 5.88 -2.07
CA PHE A 34 4.94 4.96 -0.96
C PHE A 34 5.69 3.70 -1.39
N PHE A 35 5.23 3.02 -2.44
CA PHE A 35 5.83 1.78 -2.92
C PHE A 35 7.25 1.99 -3.44
N ALA A 36 7.52 3.11 -4.13
CA ALA A 36 8.87 3.47 -4.57
C ALA A 36 9.81 3.63 -3.36
N THR A 37 9.35 4.28 -2.30
CA THR A 37 10.14 4.45 -1.07
C THR A 37 10.41 3.10 -0.39
N LEU A 38 9.37 2.27 -0.24
CA LEU A 38 9.49 0.92 0.31
C LEU A 38 10.48 0.05 -0.49
N GLU A 39 10.41 0.09 -1.81
CA GLU A 39 11.31 -0.65 -2.69
C GLU A 39 12.75 -0.17 -2.54
N CYS A 40 13.00 1.13 -2.63
CA CYS A 40 14.34 1.70 -2.56
C CYS A 40 15.02 1.49 -1.20
N GLU A 41 14.25 1.54 -0.12
CA GLU A 41 14.81 1.55 1.24
C GLU A 41 14.84 0.17 1.89
N LEU A 42 13.88 -0.71 1.60
CA LEU A 42 13.79 -2.03 2.21
C LEU A 42 14.08 -3.14 1.21
N LEU A 43 13.29 -3.23 0.13
CA LEU A 43 13.28 -4.42 -0.73
C LEU A 43 14.54 -4.53 -1.59
N ALA A 44 15.05 -3.43 -2.13
CA ALA A 44 16.26 -3.42 -2.95
C ALA A 44 17.55 -3.68 -2.13
N ARG A 45 17.48 -3.60 -0.80
CA ARG A 45 18.64 -3.68 0.10
C ARG A 45 18.72 -4.98 0.89
N ARG A 46 17.69 -5.84 0.81
CA ARG A 46 17.60 -7.06 1.61
C ARG A 46 17.08 -8.23 0.78
N CYS A 47 17.68 -9.40 0.98
CA CYS A 47 17.12 -10.67 0.49
C CYS A 47 16.49 -11.39 1.68
N PHE A 48 15.25 -11.85 1.52
CA PHE A 48 14.54 -12.60 2.57
C PHE A 48 14.57 -14.09 2.24
N HIS A 49 14.94 -14.91 3.21
CA HIS A 49 14.93 -16.37 3.06
C HIS A 49 13.55 -16.96 3.34
N THR A 50 12.71 -16.25 4.11
CA THR A 50 11.36 -16.70 4.44
C THR A 50 10.34 -15.56 4.33
N GLN A 51 9.07 -15.92 4.12
CA GLN A 51 7.98 -14.93 4.13
C GLN A 51 7.80 -14.28 5.51
N TRP A 52 8.12 -14.99 6.59
CA TRP A 52 8.01 -14.45 7.94
C TRP A 52 9.00 -13.33 8.17
N GLU A 53 10.25 -13.53 7.74
CA GLU A 53 11.30 -12.52 7.78
C GLU A 53 10.91 -11.25 7.00
N ALA A 54 10.37 -11.42 5.79
CA ALA A 54 9.89 -10.30 4.98
C ALA A 54 8.75 -9.52 5.67
N LYS A 55 7.80 -10.22 6.29
CA LYS A 55 6.69 -9.58 7.03
C LYS A 55 7.18 -8.80 8.24
N LEU A 56 8.12 -9.35 9.00
CA LEU A 56 8.69 -8.68 10.16
C LEU A 56 9.46 -7.42 9.75
N ALA A 57 10.33 -7.54 8.74
CA ALA A 57 11.09 -6.40 8.22
C ALA A 57 10.20 -5.29 7.65
N LEU A 58 9.09 -5.66 6.98
CA LEU A 58 8.08 -4.72 6.52
C LEU A 58 7.41 -3.99 7.69
N PHE A 59 7.03 -4.71 8.74
CA PHE A 59 6.41 -4.13 9.94
C PHE A 59 7.35 -3.15 10.65
N GLU A 60 8.60 -3.56 10.87
CA GLU A 60 9.62 -2.70 11.48
C GLU A 60 9.88 -1.43 10.65
N TRP A 61 9.98 -1.57 9.33
CA TRP A 61 10.15 -0.41 8.45
C TRP A 61 8.92 0.51 8.49
N LEU A 62 7.71 -0.04 8.49
CA LEU A 62 6.48 0.75 8.50
C LEU A 62 6.30 1.54 9.80
N GLU A 63 6.40 0.88 10.95
CA GLU A 63 6.14 1.50 12.26
C GLU A 63 7.35 2.25 12.83
N GLY A 64 8.57 1.82 12.49
CA GLY A 64 9.81 2.39 13.03
C GLY A 64 10.40 3.50 12.17
N TRP A 65 10.16 3.50 10.86
CA TRP A 65 10.80 4.43 9.93
C TRP A 65 9.82 5.23 9.09
N TYR A 66 8.84 4.58 8.45
CA TYR A 66 7.92 5.27 7.54
C TYR A 66 6.86 6.10 8.28
N ASN A 67 6.38 5.64 9.44
CA ASN A 67 5.39 6.32 10.26
C ASN A 67 5.88 6.56 11.70
N PRO A 68 6.98 7.32 11.92
CA PRO A 68 7.70 7.41 13.19
C PRO A 68 6.99 8.23 14.27
N HIS A 69 5.94 8.97 13.90
CA HIS A 69 5.09 9.70 14.82
C HIS A 69 3.64 9.31 14.57
N ARG A 70 3.03 8.72 15.59
CA ARG A 70 1.59 8.53 15.72
C ARG A 70 1.08 9.42 16.84
#